data_AF-A0A920FH64-F1
#
_entry.id   AF-A0A920FH64-F1
#
_cell.length_a   1.000
_cell.length_b   1.000
_cell.length_c   1.000
_cell.angle_alpha   90.00
_cell.angle_beta   90.00
_cell.angle_gamma   90.00
#
_symmetry.space_group_name_H-M   'P 1'
#
loop_
_entity.id
_entity.type
_entity.pdbx_description
1 polymer ?
#
loop_
_entity_poly.entity_id
_entity_poly.type
_entity_poly.pdbx_seq_one_letter_code
_entity_poly.pdbx_strand_id
1 'polypeptide(L)'
;MIDVYNKNIVPIDIVLHNGLACEATKTRARPNYYLVEKTLTQVVEKLSILGLKIDTLHYDELLEVESYIITSQRKSPALFQGFYENIVTTKLETKKLLFEKGTFVVPMNQQRSNLAVETLEPEMLSGFLRFNVIEPEDISKIHRYVLNKEL
;
A
#
# COMPACT_ATOMS: atom_id res chain seq x y z
N MET A 1 -33.19 -19.37 1.07
CA MET A 1 -32.43 -20.65 1.05
C MET A 1 -33.41 -21.80 0.90
N ILE A 2 -33.04 -22.88 0.24
CA ILE A 2 -33.91 -24.07 0.11
C ILE A 2 -33.56 -25.03 1.24
N ASP A 3 -34.54 -25.38 2.07
CA ASP A 3 -34.42 -26.48 3.01
C ASP A 3 -34.56 -27.80 2.24
N VAL A 4 -33.46 -28.52 2.09
CA VAL A 4 -33.39 -29.76 1.30
C VAL A 4 -34.17 -30.90 1.97
N TYR A 5 -34.38 -30.84 3.28
CA TYR A 5 -35.08 -31.88 4.04
C TYR A 5 -36.58 -31.66 4.02
N ASN A 6 -37.01 -30.43 4.28
CA ASN A 6 -38.44 -30.10 4.36
C ASN A 6 -39.01 -29.62 3.02
N LYS A 7 -38.18 -29.51 1.98
CA LYS A 7 -38.53 -29.04 0.62
C LYS A 7 -39.24 -27.67 0.62
N ASN A 8 -38.92 -26.83 1.60
CA ASN A 8 -39.52 -25.53 1.78
C ASN A 8 -38.52 -24.42 1.46
N ILE A 9 -39.05 -23.28 0.98
CA ILE A 9 -38.25 -22.06 0.82
C ILE A 9 -38.22 -21.36 2.17
N VAL A 10 -37.03 -21.25 2.75
CA VAL A 10 -36.81 -20.50 3.98
C VAL A 10 -36.31 -19.10 3.59
N PRO A 11 -37.06 -18.03 3.90
CA PRO A 11 -36.56 -16.68 3.75
C PRO A 11 -35.42 -16.48 4.75
N ILE A 12 -34.27 -16.01 4.26
CA ILE A 12 -33.12 -15.66 5.08
C ILE A 12 -32.74 -14.25 4.69
N ASP A 13 -32.56 -13.41 5.70
CA ASP A 13 -31.99 -12.09 5.52
C ASP A 13 -30.49 -12.25 5.26
N ILE A 14 -30.10 -12.00 4.01
CA ILE A 14 -28.71 -12.03 3.59
C ILE A 14 -28.28 -10.58 3.38
N VAL A 15 -27.22 -10.16 4.06
CA VAL A 15 -26.57 -8.88 3.78
C VAL A 15 -25.86 -9.00 2.44
N LEU A 16 -26.38 -8.31 1.42
CA LEU A 16 -25.76 -8.23 0.10
C LEU A 16 -24.98 -6.91 -0.02
N HIS A 17 -23.67 -7.00 -0.20
CA HIS A 17 -22.85 -5.81 -0.49
C HIS A 17 -22.93 -5.50 -2.00
N ASN A 18 -23.51 -4.36 -2.37
CA ASN A 18 -23.59 -3.93 -3.76
C ASN A 18 -22.27 -3.26 -4.20
N GLY A 19 -21.43 -4.02 -4.92
CA GLY A 19 -20.15 -3.51 -5.43
C GLY A 19 -20.26 -2.37 -6.45
N LEU A 20 -21.43 -2.17 -7.07
CA LEU A 20 -21.66 -1.05 -8.00
C LEU A 20 -21.85 0.29 -7.29
N ALA A 21 -22.14 0.27 -5.98
CA ALA A 21 -22.30 1.45 -5.15
C ALA A 21 -21.01 1.81 -4.38
N CYS A 22 -19.86 1.24 -4.77
CA CYS A 22 -18.58 1.57 -4.16
C CYS A 22 -18.13 2.97 -4.58
N GLU A 23 -17.91 3.84 -3.59
CA GLU A 23 -17.34 5.17 -3.80
C GLU A 23 -15.91 5.23 -3.25
N ALA A 24 -15.06 6.02 -3.91
CA ALA A 24 -13.69 6.22 -3.47
C ALA A 24 -13.66 6.99 -2.14
N THR A 25 -13.23 6.34 -1.06
CA THR A 25 -13.07 7.00 0.25
C THR A 25 -11.87 7.95 0.27
N LYS A 26 -10.85 7.68 -0.54
CA LYS A 26 -9.63 8.49 -0.62
C LYS A 26 -9.02 8.41 -2.02
N THR A 27 -8.56 9.55 -2.53
CA THR A 27 -7.93 9.66 -3.85
C THR A 27 -6.59 10.37 -3.74
N ARG A 28 -5.59 9.90 -4.49
CA ARG A 28 -4.25 10.50 -4.59
C ARG A 28 -3.80 10.51 -6.05
N ALA A 29 -2.96 11.48 -6.40
CA ALA A 29 -2.29 11.47 -7.70
C ALA A 29 -1.34 10.27 -7.78
N ARG A 30 -1.23 9.65 -8.96
CA ARG A 30 -0.26 8.58 -9.18
C ARG A 30 1.16 9.17 -9.11
N PRO A 31 2.08 8.63 -8.30
CA PRO A 31 3.47 9.05 -8.35
C PRO A 31 4.15 8.52 -9.61
N ASN A 32 5.27 9.12 -9.99
CA ASN A 32 6.14 8.61 -11.05
C ASN A 32 7.03 7.46 -10.53
N TYR A 33 7.44 7.55 -9.27
CA TYR A 33 8.23 6.52 -8.59
C TYR A 33 7.83 6.40 -7.13
N TYR A 34 7.92 5.20 -6.58
CA TYR A 34 8.06 5.02 -5.13
C TYR A 34 9.54 4.89 -4.79
N LEU A 35 9.98 5.59 -3.75
CA LEU A 35 11.30 5.43 -3.16
C LEU A 35 11.16 4.62 -1.88
N VAL A 36 11.91 3.55 -1.77
CA VAL A 36 11.91 2.65 -0.60
C VAL A 36 13.34 2.64 -0.06
N GLU A 37 13.52 3.08 1.18
CA GLU A 37 14.86 3.10 1.78
C GLU A 37 15.50 1.71 1.80
N LYS A 38 16.82 1.67 1.69
CA LYS A 38 17.63 0.43 1.64
C LYS A 38 17.41 -0.54 2.80
N THR A 39 16.91 -0.05 3.93
CA THR A 39 16.65 -0.88 5.13
C THR A 39 15.43 -1.80 4.96
N LEU A 40 14.53 -1.50 4.03
CA LEU A 40 13.31 -2.26 3.78
C LEU A 40 13.48 -3.32 2.68
N THR A 41 14.52 -4.15 2.79
CA THR A 41 14.82 -5.19 1.79
C THR A 41 13.66 -6.18 1.62
N GLN A 42 12.99 -6.56 2.71
CA GLN A 42 11.85 -7.49 2.68
C GLN A 42 10.67 -6.96 1.83
N VAL A 43 10.43 -5.65 1.83
CA VAL A 43 9.39 -5.01 1.02
C VAL A 43 9.72 -5.19 -0.46
N VAL A 44 10.95 -4.89 -0.83
CA VAL A 44 11.46 -4.94 -2.21
C VAL A 44 11.49 -6.38 -2.73
N GLU A 45 11.90 -7.34 -1.91
CA GLU A 45 11.84 -8.77 -2.24
C GLU A 45 10.41 -9.20 -2.61
N LYS A 46 9.42 -8.80 -1.80
CA LYS A 46 8.00 -9.11 -2.07
C LYS A 46 7.48 -8.40 -3.32
N LEU A 47 7.85 -7.14 -3.56
CA LEU A 47 7.51 -6.43 -4.78
C LEU A 47 8.09 -7.14 -6.03
N SER A 48 9.33 -7.62 -5.93
CA SER A 48 9.98 -8.40 -6.99
C SER A 48 9.26 -9.72 -7.26
N ILE A 49 8.84 -10.45 -6.22
CA ILE A 49 8.00 -11.66 -6.34
C ILE A 49 6.68 -11.35 -7.05
N LEU A 50 6.07 -10.19 -6.79
CA LEU A 50 4.86 -9.73 -7.46
C LEU A 50 5.09 -9.31 -8.93
N GLY A 51 6.35 -9.30 -9.37
CA GLY A 51 6.77 -9.02 -10.73
C GLY A 51 6.98 -7.53 -11.03
N LEU A 52 7.17 -6.70 -10.00
CA LEU A 52 7.55 -5.30 -10.20
C LEU A 52 9.04 -5.20 -10.54
N LYS A 53 9.34 -4.37 -11.54
CA LYS A 53 10.69 -3.89 -11.81
C LYS A 53 11.07 -2.87 -10.74
N ILE A 54 12.28 -2.99 -10.22
CA ILE A 54 12.82 -2.17 -9.15
C ILE A 54 14.25 -1.83 -9.54
N ASP A 55 14.54 -0.53 -9.59
CA ASP A 55 15.86 0.02 -9.82
C ASP A 55 16.46 0.51 -8.49
N THR A 56 17.68 1.01 -8.53
CA THR A 56 18.36 1.58 -7.35
C THR A 56 19.06 2.87 -7.72
N LEU A 57 19.08 3.85 -6.81
CA LEU A 57 19.86 5.06 -6.99
C LEU A 57 21.35 4.76 -7.09
N HIS A 58 21.99 5.29 -8.13
CA HIS A 58 23.41 5.07 -8.42
C HIS A 58 24.34 5.96 -7.59
N TYR A 59 23.83 7.09 -7.11
CA TYR A 59 24.51 8.12 -6.34
C TYR A 59 23.53 8.71 -5.32
N ASP A 60 24.08 9.41 -4.33
CA ASP A 60 23.25 10.11 -3.34
C ASP A 60 22.50 11.26 -4.03
N GLU A 61 21.18 11.33 -3.82
CA GLU A 61 20.34 12.37 -4.42
C GLU A 61 19.51 13.10 -3.37
N LEU A 62 19.53 14.44 -3.43
CA LEU A 62 18.59 15.27 -2.68
C LEU A 62 17.31 15.42 -3.50
N LEU A 63 16.23 14.78 -3.06
CA LEU A 63 14.95 14.74 -3.77
C LEU A 63 13.84 15.39 -2.95
N GLU A 64 12.96 16.12 -3.63
CA GLU A 64 11.69 16.58 -3.07
C GLU A 64 10.64 15.48 -3.26
N VAL A 65 10.11 14.97 -2.16
CA VAL A 65 9.23 13.80 -2.11
C VAL A 65 8.02 14.06 -1.23
N GLU A 66 6.95 13.30 -1.45
CA GLU A 66 5.83 13.20 -0.53
C GLU A 66 6.03 12.02 0.41
N SER A 67 5.97 12.26 1.71
CA SER A 67 6.03 11.24 2.77
C SER A 67 4.69 11.08 3.47
N TYR A 68 4.47 9.89 4.02
CA TYR A 68 3.31 9.62 4.85
C TYR A 68 3.53 10.04 6.30
N ILE A 69 2.54 10.70 6.88
CA ILE A 69 2.43 10.94 8.31
C ILE A 69 1.18 10.24 8.80
N ILE A 70 1.32 9.31 9.73
CA ILE A 70 0.19 8.64 10.38
C ILE A 70 -0.56 9.65 11.27
N THR A 71 -1.84 9.84 11.00
CA THR A 71 -2.75 10.68 11.80
C THR A 71 -3.63 9.86 12.74
N SER A 72 -3.82 8.57 12.44
CA SER A 72 -4.53 7.62 13.29
C SER A 72 -4.02 6.22 13.00
N GLN A 73 -3.89 5.40 14.05
CA GLN A 73 -3.47 4.02 13.97
C GLN A 73 -4.27 3.21 14.98
N ARG A 74 -4.77 2.06 14.54
CA ARG A 74 -5.36 1.04 15.41
C ARG A 74 -5.10 -0.35 14.82
N LYS A 75 -5.15 -1.37 15.67
CA LYS A 75 -5.21 -2.76 15.22
C LYS A 75 -6.67 -3.16 14.98
N SER A 76 -6.89 -4.11 14.07
CA SER A 76 -8.20 -4.76 13.92
C SER A 76 -8.60 -5.42 15.24
N PRO A 77 -9.89 -5.37 15.65
CA PRO A 77 -10.36 -6.04 16.86
C PRO A 77 -10.40 -7.58 16.71
N ALA A 78 -10.34 -8.09 15.48
CA ALA A 78 -10.41 -9.51 15.18
C ALA A 78 -9.11 -10.00 14.54
N LEU A 79 -8.74 -11.24 14.87
CA LEU A 79 -7.62 -11.92 14.26
C LEU A 79 -7.96 -12.31 12.81
N PHE A 80 -7.10 -11.96 11.88
CA PHE A 80 -7.21 -12.35 10.48
C PHE A 80 -5.95 -13.13 10.09
N GLN A 81 -6.11 -14.38 9.68
CA GLN A 81 -5.01 -15.26 9.26
C GLN A 81 -3.79 -15.28 10.21
N GLY A 82 -4.04 -15.23 11.53
CA GLY A 82 -2.99 -15.33 12.54
C GLY A 82 -2.37 -14.01 13.00
N PHE A 83 -2.83 -12.85 12.52
CA PHE A 83 -2.38 -11.54 12.99
C PHE A 83 -3.51 -10.53 13.08
N TYR A 84 -3.26 -9.42 13.79
CA TYR A 84 -4.16 -8.26 13.79
C TYR A 84 -3.70 -7.28 12.71
N GLU A 85 -4.58 -6.98 11.77
CA GLU A 85 -4.30 -6.02 10.70
C GLU A 85 -4.02 -4.62 11.26
N ASN A 86 -3.09 -3.90 10.63
CA ASN A 86 -2.91 -2.47 10.88
C ASN A 86 -3.95 -1.66 10.10
N ILE A 87 -4.70 -0.82 10.81
CA ILE A 87 -5.64 0.13 10.20
C ILE A 87 -5.13 1.53 10.52
N VAL A 88 -4.64 2.22 9.49
CA VAL A 88 -4.08 3.56 9.62
C VAL A 88 -4.81 4.56 8.73
N THR A 89 -4.74 5.82 9.15
CA THR A 89 -5.06 6.97 8.31
C THR A 89 -3.81 7.83 8.21
N THR A 90 -3.43 8.26 7.02
CA THR A 90 -2.24 9.09 6.81
C THR A 90 -2.55 10.40 6.10
N LYS A 91 -1.73 11.41 6.34
CA LYS A 91 -1.63 12.62 5.50
C LYS A 91 -0.30 12.60 4.75
N LEU A 92 -0.23 13.35 3.66
CA LEU A 92 1.01 13.54 2.90
C LEU A 92 1.68 14.82 3.33
N GLU A 93 3.00 14.79 3.39
CA GLU A 93 3.84 15.97 3.60
C GLU A 93 4.95 15.99 2.56
N THR A 94 5.11 17.11 1.87
CA THR A 94 6.21 17.33 0.93
C THR A 94 7.44 17.78 1.69
N LYS A 95 8.56 17.08 1.51
CA LYS A 95 9.84 17.43 2.11
C LYS A 95 11.02 17.09 1.19
N LYS A 96 12.12 17.80 1.37
CA LYS A 96 13.41 17.47 0.73
C LYS A 96 14.19 16.51 1.61
N LEU A 97 14.55 15.36 1.06
CA LEU A 97 15.32 14.33 1.75
C LEU A 97 16.53 13.93 0.91
N LEU A 98 17.64 13.65 1.61
CA LEU A 98 18.82 13.06 1.00
C LEU A 98 18.65 11.55 1.00
N PHE A 99 18.59 10.96 -0.19
CA PHE A 99 18.57 9.52 -0.38
C PHE A 99 19.97 9.04 -0.72
N GLU A 100 20.44 8.04 0.02
CA GLU A 100 21.73 7.44 -0.24
C GLU A 100 21.67 6.51 -1.46
N LYS A 101 22.83 6.33 -2.10
CA LYS A 101 23.06 5.30 -3.10
C LYS A 101 22.55 3.94 -2.61
N GLY A 102 21.85 3.23 -3.49
CA GLY A 102 21.24 1.93 -3.19
C GLY A 102 19.83 2.02 -2.61
N THR A 103 19.27 3.22 -2.42
CA THR A 103 17.82 3.41 -2.24
C THR A 103 17.08 2.79 -3.40
N PHE A 104 16.03 2.02 -3.11
CA PHE A 104 15.25 1.34 -4.13
C PHE A 104 14.26 2.30 -4.78
N VAL A 105 14.14 2.18 -6.10
CA VAL A 105 13.31 3.03 -6.95
C VAL A 105 12.32 2.12 -7.68
N VAL A 106 11.03 2.27 -7.41
CA VAL A 106 9.97 1.48 -8.06
C VAL A 106 9.30 2.37 -9.12
N PRO A 107 9.67 2.23 -10.41
CA PRO A 107 9.07 3.03 -11.48
C PRO A 107 7.60 2.70 -11.66
N MET A 108 6.77 3.74 -11.85
CA MET A 108 5.33 3.56 -12.06
C MET A 108 4.94 3.44 -13.52
N ASN A 109 5.88 3.66 -14.45
CA ASN A 109 5.72 3.42 -15.88
C ASN A 109 6.04 1.95 -16.24
N GLN A 110 5.26 1.02 -15.67
CA GLN A 110 5.37 -0.41 -15.96
C GLN A 110 4.01 -1.10 -15.85
N GLN A 111 3.85 -2.23 -16.55
CA GLN A 111 2.57 -2.96 -16.64
C GLN A 111 1.96 -3.32 -15.27
N ARG A 112 2.80 -3.66 -14.28
CA ARG A 112 2.38 -4.12 -12.95
C ARG A 112 2.36 -3.03 -11.87
N SER A 113 2.51 -1.77 -12.24
CA SER A 113 2.63 -0.65 -11.31
C SER A 113 1.40 -0.45 -10.40
N ASN A 114 0.20 -0.90 -10.80
CA ASN A 114 -0.96 -0.88 -9.90
C ASN A 114 -0.76 -1.76 -8.65
N LEU A 115 0.09 -2.80 -8.72
CA LEU A 115 0.47 -3.59 -7.54
C LEU A 115 1.35 -2.78 -6.58
N ALA A 116 2.18 -1.84 -7.06
CA ALA A 116 2.91 -0.92 -6.17
C ALA A 116 1.92 -0.05 -5.39
N VAL A 117 0.89 0.48 -6.06
CA VAL A 117 -0.14 1.29 -5.37
C VAL A 117 -0.88 0.46 -4.33
N GLU A 118 -1.35 -0.74 -4.71
CA GLU A 118 -2.08 -1.62 -3.79
C GLU A 118 -1.25 -2.03 -2.57
N THR A 119 0.06 -2.19 -2.72
CA THR A 119 0.94 -2.68 -1.67
C THR A 119 1.55 -1.56 -0.82
N LEU A 120 1.96 -0.44 -1.42
CA LEU A 120 2.75 0.62 -0.78
C LEU A 120 1.92 1.80 -0.29
N GLU A 121 0.65 1.93 -0.69
CA GLU A 121 -0.24 2.93 -0.11
C GLU A 121 -0.75 2.46 1.27
N PRO A 122 -0.54 3.24 2.36
CA PRO A 122 -0.79 2.79 3.74
C PRO A 122 -2.24 2.37 4.03
N GLU A 123 -3.20 2.97 3.35
CA GLU A 123 -4.64 2.77 3.58
C GLU A 123 -5.26 1.63 2.75
N MET A 124 -4.47 0.96 1.91
CA MET A 124 -5.00 -0.10 1.04
C MET A 124 -5.39 -1.34 1.83
N LEU A 125 -6.49 -1.97 1.40
CA LEU A 125 -7.02 -3.16 2.03
C LEU A 125 -6.09 -4.37 1.88
N SER A 126 -5.33 -4.46 0.78
CA SER A 126 -4.31 -5.49 0.57
C SER A 126 -2.89 -4.96 0.77
N GLY A 127 -2.76 -3.81 1.45
CA GLY A 127 -1.49 -3.11 1.64
C GLY A 127 -0.51 -3.87 2.52
N PHE A 128 0.78 -3.71 2.24
CA PHE A 128 1.85 -4.31 3.02
C PHE A 128 1.85 -3.84 4.48
N LEU A 129 1.54 -2.56 4.73
CA LEU A 129 1.40 -2.06 6.09
C LEU A 129 0.25 -2.75 6.83
N ARG A 130 -0.89 -2.93 6.16
CA ARG A 130 -2.07 -3.59 6.74
C ARG A 130 -1.77 -5.04 7.16
N PHE A 131 -0.93 -5.73 6.39
CA PHE A 131 -0.50 -7.11 6.61
C PHE A 131 0.80 -7.27 7.42
N ASN A 132 1.27 -6.22 8.11
CA ASN A 132 2.52 -6.21 8.90
C ASN A 132 3.78 -6.61 8.09
N VAL A 133 3.80 -6.36 6.78
CA VAL A 133 5.02 -6.43 5.96
C VAL A 133 5.85 -5.15 6.13
N ILE A 134 5.18 -4.03 6.41
CA ILE A 134 5.78 -2.76 6.81
C ILE A 134 5.20 -2.44 8.19
N GLU A 135 6.06 -2.20 9.17
CA GLU A 135 5.59 -1.73 10.47
C GLU A 135 5.16 -0.25 10.39
N PRO A 136 4.17 0.20 11.17
CA PRO A 136 3.69 1.58 11.14
C PRO A 136 4.80 2.63 11.31
N GLU A 137 5.83 2.34 12.11
CA GLU A 137 6.97 3.22 12.33
C GLU A 137 7.85 3.37 11.07
N ASP A 138 7.89 2.32 10.23
CA ASP A 138 8.69 2.24 9.02
C ASP A 138 8.01 2.86 7.79
N ILE A 139 6.73 3.25 7.87
CA ILE A 139 6.03 3.88 6.73
C ILE A 139 6.70 5.19 6.29
N SER A 140 7.42 5.84 7.20
CA SER A 140 8.17 7.06 6.96
C SER A 140 9.35 6.87 6.00
N LYS A 141 9.77 5.62 5.76
CA LYS A 141 10.85 5.19 4.85
C LYS A 141 10.37 4.86 3.43
N ILE A 142 9.08 5.05 3.17
CA ILE A 142 8.48 4.91 1.85
C ILE A 142 7.99 6.28 1.41
N HIS A 143 8.41 6.69 0.23
CA HIS A 143 8.16 8.02 -0.29
C HIS A 143 7.60 7.96 -1.70
N ARG A 144 6.78 8.96 -2.02
CA ARG A 144 6.19 9.17 -3.34
C ARG A 144 6.96 10.28 -4.05
N TYR A 145 7.51 9.97 -5.21
CA TYR A 145 8.15 10.96 -6.08
C TYR A 145 7.20 11.29 -7.23
N VAL A 146 6.69 12.52 -7.24
CA VAL A 146 5.62 12.97 -8.16
C VAL A 146 6.17 13.87 -9.28
N LEU A 147 7.39 14.39 -9.14
CA LEU A 147 7.99 15.27 -10.13
C LEU A 147 8.32 14.52 -11.43
N ASN A 148 8.23 15.22 -12.56
CA ASN A 148 8.56 14.70 -13.89
C ASN A 148 10.08 14.78 -14.15
N LYS A 149 10.86 14.11 -13.32
CA LYS A 149 12.31 13.90 -13.51
C LYS A 149 12.54 12.40 -13.54
N GLU A 150 13.34 11.93 -14.50
CA GLU A 150 13.78 10.53 -14.51
C GLU A 150 14.82 10.31 -13.40
N LEU A 151 14.66 9.20 -12.70
CA LEU A 151 15.55 8.71 -11.63
C LEU A 151 16.20 7.40 -12.05
#